data_AF-A0A4S8LB98-F1
#
_entry.id   AF-A0A4S8LB98-F1
#
_cell.length_a   1.000
_cell.length_b   1.000
_cell.length_c   1.000
_cell.angle_alpha   90.00
_cell.angle_beta   90.00
_cell.angle_gamma   90.00
#
_symmetry.space_group_name_H-M   'P 1'
#
loop_
_entity.id
_entity.type
_entity.pdbx_description
1 polymer ?
#
loop_
_entity_poly.entity_id
_entity_poly.type
_entity_poly.pdbx_seq_one_letter_code
_entity_poly.pdbx_strand_id
1 'polypeptide(L)'
;MAYYRTLQSNILHIQHDVLIRHEQVLEASHHGRPETVQVNRNGRCGHPRVEIQPSILAFGYQTRPISQIAHTLNVGQQTVRQRLLDLGIAQPERNPFSQREEELGNRPTEEKTNNSSNKLLDPENVDQQNQSNIESSARSYLSDLTDEQLDRIITSLHNLYPQAGVQMLDGSYGVLDISFPMHEFMMFWIK
;
A
#
# COMPACT_ATOMS: atom_id res chain seq x y z
N MET A 1 -1.82 -35.39 -24.72
CA MET A 1 -1.87 -35.56 -23.25
C MET A 1 -0.64 -35.00 -22.53
N ALA A 2 0.58 -35.09 -23.09
CA ALA A 2 1.80 -34.57 -22.44
C ALA A 2 1.79 -33.05 -22.17
N TYR A 3 1.31 -32.25 -23.14
CA TYR A 3 1.28 -30.79 -23.05
C TYR A 3 0.53 -30.24 -21.83
N TYR A 4 -0.61 -30.85 -21.48
CA TYR A 4 -1.41 -30.42 -20.33
C TYR A 4 -0.67 -30.61 -18.99
N ARG A 5 0.09 -31.70 -18.86
CA ARG A 5 0.90 -31.96 -17.65
C ARG A 5 2.03 -30.95 -17.50
N THR A 6 2.71 -30.60 -18.59
CA THR A 6 3.77 -29.59 -18.59
C THR A 6 3.23 -28.22 -18.18
N LEU A 7 2.09 -27.82 -18.77
CA LEU A 7 1.45 -26.56 -18.42
C LEU A 7 1.01 -26.51 -16.95
N GLN A 8 0.46 -27.61 -16.43
CA GLN A 8 0.08 -27.71 -15.02
C GLN A 8 1.30 -27.62 -14.09
N SER A 9 2.42 -28.26 -14.44
CA SER A 9 3.68 -28.18 -13.68
C SER A 9 4.23 -26.75 -13.65
N ASN A 10 4.24 -26.08 -14.80
CA ASN A 10 4.75 -24.72 -14.91
C ASN A 10 3.91 -23.73 -14.08
N ILE A 11 2.58 -23.88 -14.07
CA ILE A 11 1.70 -23.06 -13.23
C ILE A 11 2.00 -23.28 -11.75
N LEU A 12 2.22 -24.53 -11.33
CA LEU A 12 2.57 -24.82 -9.93
C LEU A 12 3.90 -24.19 -9.53
N HIS A 13 4.91 -24.20 -10.40
CA HIS A 13 6.19 -23.54 -10.13
C HIS A 13 6.03 -22.02 -10.02
N ILE A 14 5.28 -21.39 -10.93
CA ILE A 14 4.99 -19.94 -10.86
C ILE A 14 4.28 -19.59 -9.55
N GLN A 15 3.29 -20.39 -9.14
CA GLN A 15 2.61 -20.19 -7.86
C GLN A 15 3.56 -20.29 -6.66
N HIS A 16 4.46 -21.27 -6.69
CA HIS A 16 5.46 -21.46 -5.64
C HIS A 16 6.44 -20.28 -5.56
N ASP A 17 6.96 -19.81 -6.69
CA ASP A 17 7.85 -18.67 -6.78
C ASP A 17 7.19 -17.38 -6.24
N VAL A 18 5.90 -17.18 -6.55
CA VAL A 18 5.13 -16.04 -6.03
C VAL A 18 5.02 -16.11 -4.51
N LEU A 19 4.77 -17.30 -3.95
CA LEU A 19 4.68 -17.49 -2.50
C LEU A 19 6.03 -17.23 -1.81
N ILE A 20 7.13 -17.79 -2.35
CA ILE A 20 8.48 -17.57 -1.82
C ILE A 20 8.81 -16.07 -1.81
N ARG A 21 8.53 -15.35 -2.90
CA ARG A 21 8.80 -13.91 -2.96
C ARG A 21 7.96 -13.12 -1.99
N HIS A 22 6.69 -13.48 -1.86
CA HIS A 22 5.83 -12.84 -0.88
C HIS A 22 6.38 -13.03 0.53
N GLU A 23 6.82 -14.24 0.87
CA GLU A 23 7.48 -14.53 2.15
C GLU A 23 8.79 -13.76 2.31
N GLN A 24 9.64 -13.68 1.29
CA GLN A 24 10.86 -12.86 1.32
C GLN A 24 10.57 -11.37 1.50
N VAL A 25 9.53 -10.84 0.87
CA VAL A 25 9.10 -9.45 1.05
C VAL A 25 8.56 -9.24 2.47
N LEU A 26 7.81 -10.22 2.99
CA LEU A 26 7.37 -10.20 4.38
C LEU A 26 8.57 -10.26 5.34
N GLU A 27 9.51 -11.17 5.15
CA GLU A 27 10.72 -11.29 5.96
C GLU A 27 11.59 -10.04 5.89
N ALA A 28 11.82 -9.49 4.70
CA ALA A 28 12.53 -8.23 4.51
C ALA A 28 11.79 -7.06 5.19
N SER A 29 10.45 -7.08 5.19
CA SER A 29 9.62 -6.14 5.94
C SER A 29 9.67 -6.40 7.47
N HIS A 30 9.92 -7.65 7.89
CA HIS A 30 10.08 -8.05 9.29
C HIS A 30 11.49 -7.77 9.84
N HIS A 31 12.50 -7.53 8.98
CA HIS A 31 13.86 -7.13 9.39
C HIS A 31 13.94 -5.73 10.03
N GLY A 32 12.80 -5.09 10.19
CA GLY A 32 12.57 -4.03 11.14
C GLY A 32 11.23 -3.46 10.77
N ARG A 33 10.22 -3.62 11.64
CA ARG A 33 9.02 -2.78 11.58
C ARG A 33 9.57 -1.35 11.44
N PRO A 34 9.45 -0.69 10.27
CA PRO A 34 10.05 0.63 10.11
C PRO A 34 9.50 1.42 11.25
N GLU A 35 10.37 1.91 12.13
CA GLU A 35 9.96 2.54 13.38
C GLU A 35 9.21 3.80 12.95
N THR A 36 7.90 3.63 12.74
CA THR A 36 7.06 4.61 12.06
C THR A 36 6.97 5.85 12.92
N VAL A 37 7.17 5.64 14.22
CA VAL A 37 7.14 6.61 15.29
C VAL A 37 8.40 6.41 16.13
N GLN A 38 9.39 7.27 15.95
CA GLN A 38 10.58 7.33 16.79
C GLN A 38 10.38 8.38 17.87
N VAL A 39 10.61 8.03 19.13
CA VAL A 39 10.54 8.99 20.24
C VAL A 39 11.94 9.54 20.49
N ASN A 40 12.23 10.70 19.89
CA ASN A 40 13.53 11.33 20.04
C ASN A 40 13.63 12.01 21.41
N ARG A 41 14.45 11.44 22.29
CA ARG A 41 14.87 12.03 23.58
C ARG A 41 16.13 12.86 23.36
N ASN A 42 16.02 13.93 22.59
CA ASN A 42 17.05 14.96 22.55
C ASN A 42 17.07 15.63 23.94
N GLY A 43 18.15 15.42 24.71
CA GLY A 43 18.30 15.65 26.16
C GLY A 43 18.09 17.07 26.71
N ARG A 44 17.12 17.82 26.18
CA ARG A 44 16.57 19.05 26.75
C ARG A 44 15.48 18.65 27.74
N CYS A 45 15.42 19.32 28.89
CA CYS A 45 14.30 19.17 29.83
C CYS A 45 12.99 19.57 29.12
N GLY A 46 12.17 18.58 28.79
CA GLY A 46 10.91 18.75 28.07
C GLY A 46 10.25 17.42 27.73
N HIS A 47 8.98 17.48 27.30
CA HIS A 47 8.25 16.31 26.81
C HIS A 47 8.94 15.77 25.55
N PRO A 48 9.15 14.45 25.42
CA PRO A 48 9.89 13.89 24.29
C PRO A 48 9.14 14.17 22.98
N ARG A 49 9.88 14.55 21.94
CA ARG A 49 9.29 14.82 20.63
C ARG A 49 9.06 13.50 19.89
N VAL A 50 7.85 13.34 19.39
CA VAL A 50 7.47 12.20 18.56
C VAL A 50 7.81 12.53 17.11
N GLU A 51 8.73 11.76 16.52
CA GLU A 51 9.09 11.86 15.12
C GLU A 51 8.41 10.77 14.32
N ILE A 52 7.68 11.19 13.27
CA ILE A 52 6.95 10.28 12.40
C ILE A 52 7.58 10.40 11.02
N GLN A 53 7.79 9.28 10.33
CA GLN A 53 8.40 9.28 9.01
C GLN A 53 7.55 10.11 8.01
N PRO A 54 8.17 11.04 7.24
CA PRO A 54 7.44 11.94 6.33
C PRO A 54 6.69 11.20 5.23
N SER A 55 7.27 10.14 4.66
CA SER A 55 6.67 9.35 3.59
C SER A 55 5.36 8.68 4.02
N ILE A 56 5.33 8.11 5.23
CA ILE A 56 4.16 7.45 5.79
C ILE A 56 3.06 8.47 6.13
N LEU A 57 3.44 9.63 6.66
CA LEU A 57 2.52 10.75 6.90
C LEU A 57 1.89 11.26 5.60
N ALA A 58 2.71 11.47 4.55
CA ALA A 58 2.23 11.95 3.26
C ALA A 58 1.26 10.94 2.62
N PHE A 59 1.62 9.66 2.61
CA PHE A 59 0.75 8.60 2.09
C PHE A 59 -0.53 8.44 2.91
N GLY A 60 -0.42 8.45 4.24
CA GLY A 60 -1.56 8.35 5.14
C GLY A 60 -2.54 9.50 4.95
N TYR A 61 -2.04 10.74 4.81
CA TYR A 61 -2.87 11.92 4.63
C TYR A 61 -3.66 11.92 3.31
N GLN A 62 -3.10 11.32 2.24
CA GLN A 62 -3.80 11.16 0.97
C GLN A 62 -4.93 10.13 1.01
N THR A 63 -4.82 9.13 1.88
CA THR A 63 -5.69 7.94 1.85
C THR A 63 -6.67 7.87 3.02
N ARG A 64 -6.41 8.58 4.13
CA ARG A 64 -7.15 8.42 5.39
C ARG A 64 -7.33 9.75 6.13
N PRO A 65 -8.42 9.91 6.91
CA PRO A 65 -8.58 11.06 7.80
C PRO A 65 -7.54 11.04 8.93
N ILE A 66 -7.19 12.23 9.44
CA ILE A 66 -6.17 12.42 10.49
C ILE A 66 -6.46 11.60 11.75
N SER A 67 -7.73 11.43 12.12
CA SER A 67 -8.15 10.61 13.26
C SER A 67 -7.73 9.14 13.13
N GLN A 68 -7.85 8.59 11.93
CA GLN A 68 -7.51 7.20 11.65
C GLN A 68 -5.98 7.00 11.56
N ILE A 69 -5.26 7.99 11.02
CA ILE A 69 -3.80 8.00 11.03
C ILE A 69 -3.28 8.00 12.47
N ALA A 70 -3.83 8.89 13.32
CA ALA A 70 -3.48 8.99 14.73
C ALA A 70 -3.70 7.67 15.49
N HIS A 71 -4.84 7.01 15.27
CA HIS A 71 -5.13 5.70 15.85
C HIS A 71 -4.16 4.62 15.37
N THR A 72 -3.86 4.58 14.06
CA THR A 72 -2.94 3.58 13.48
C THR A 72 -1.52 3.72 14.01
N LEU A 73 -1.09 4.95 14.24
CA LEU A 73 0.24 5.29 14.76
C LEU A 73 0.31 5.31 16.30
N ASN A 74 -0.82 5.14 16.98
CA ASN A 74 -0.95 5.27 18.44
C ASN A 74 -0.39 6.62 18.98
N VAL A 75 -0.70 7.72 18.30
CA VAL A 75 -0.31 9.08 18.69
C VAL A 75 -1.54 9.99 18.75
N GLY A 76 -1.44 11.13 19.46
CA GLY A 76 -2.53 12.11 19.48
C GLY A 76 -2.75 12.77 18.10
N GLN A 77 -4.00 13.08 17.76
CA GLN A 77 -4.36 13.76 16.51
C GLN A 77 -3.64 15.10 16.35
N GLN A 78 -3.49 15.85 17.46
CA GLN A 78 -2.77 17.11 17.48
C GLN A 78 -1.29 16.95 17.12
N THR A 79 -0.66 15.85 17.55
CA THR A 79 0.74 15.53 17.21
C THR A 79 0.89 15.26 15.73
N VAL A 80 -0.03 14.49 15.13
CA VAL A 80 -0.06 14.23 13.68
C VAL A 80 -0.25 15.53 12.91
N ARG A 81 -1.22 16.37 13.33
CA ARG A 81 -1.49 17.66 12.70
C ARG A 81 -0.27 18.59 12.76
N GLN A 82 0.35 18.73 13.94
CA GLN A 82 1.55 19.53 14.10
C GLN A 82 2.68 19.03 13.20
N ARG A 83 2.89 17.71 13.12
CA ARG A 83 3.91 17.14 12.23
C ARG A 83 3.61 17.36 10.74
N LEU A 84 2.35 17.27 10.31
CA LEU A 84 1.97 17.59 8.93
C LEU A 84 2.24 19.05 8.57
N LEU A 85 2.03 19.98 9.51
CA LEU A 85 2.35 21.40 9.35
C LEU A 85 3.86 21.63 9.35
N ASP A 86 4.60 21.04 10.28
CA ASP A 86 6.06 21.15 10.38
C ASP A 86 6.76 20.67 9.10
N LEU A 87 6.21 19.63 8.45
CA LEU A 87 6.71 19.06 7.20
C LEU A 87 6.22 19.81 5.94
N GLY A 88 5.29 20.77 6.08
CA GLY A 88 4.70 21.49 4.96
C GLY A 88 3.80 20.64 4.06
N ILE A 89 3.35 19.47 4.53
CA ILE A 89 2.45 18.57 3.78
C ILE A 89 1.01 19.11 3.85
N ALA A 90 0.59 19.58 5.02
CA ALA A 90 -0.70 20.22 5.21
C ALA A 90 -0.51 21.75 5.25
N GLN A 91 -1.44 22.48 4.63
CA GLN A 91 -1.55 23.91 4.85
C GLN A 91 -2.33 24.16 6.16
N PRO A 92 -1.98 25.19 6.95
CA PRO A 92 -2.79 25.59 8.08
C PRO A 92 -4.17 25.96 7.54
N GLU A 93 -5.17 25.11 7.78
CA GLU A 93 -6.55 25.43 7.41
C GLU A 93 -6.89 26.78 8.04
N ARG A 94 -7.19 27.75 7.18
CA ARG A 94 -7.66 29.06 7.60
C ARG A 94 -8.88 28.81 8.45
N ASN A 95 -8.76 29.13 9.74
CA ASN A 95 -9.78 28.82 10.73
C ASN A 95 -11.14 29.30 10.22
N PRO A 96 -12.12 28.40 9.98
CA PRO A 96 -13.40 28.77 9.39
C PRO A 96 -14.19 29.72 10.29
N PHE A 97 -13.85 29.77 11.58
CA PHE A 97 -14.44 30.71 12.54
C PHE A 97 -13.83 32.11 12.48
N SER A 98 -12.67 32.29 11.83
CA SER A 98 -12.06 33.62 11.66
C SER A 98 -12.81 34.52 10.69
N GLN A 99 -13.74 33.98 9.89
CA GLN A 99 -14.54 34.80 8.97
C GLN A 99 -15.68 35.56 9.66
N ARG A 100 -15.96 35.33 10.96
CA ARG A 100 -17.13 35.93 11.62
C ARG A 100 -16.84 37.18 12.44
N GLU A 101 -15.58 37.54 12.66
CA GLU A 101 -15.24 38.66 13.58
C GLU A 101 -15.06 40.02 12.88
N GLU A 102 -15.00 40.10 11.55
CA GLU A 102 -14.79 41.37 10.83
C GLU A 102 -16.08 42.13 10.43
N GLU A 103 -17.28 41.55 10.63
CA GLU A 103 -18.56 42.20 10.23
C GLU A 103 -19.42 42.77 11.39
N LEU A 104 -18.96 42.70 12.64
CA LEU A 104 -19.72 43.19 13.81
C LEU A 104 -18.95 44.22 14.63
N GLY A 105 -18.45 45.25 13.94
CA GLY A 105 -18.22 46.55 14.57
C GLY A 105 -19.56 47.22 14.88
N ASN A 106 -19.84 47.41 16.17
CA ASN A 106 -20.97 48.13 16.78
C ASN A 106 -22.31 47.41 16.89
N ARG A 107 -22.47 46.57 17.94
CA ARG A 107 -23.72 46.58 18.70
C ARG A 107 -23.48 46.32 20.19
N PRO A 108 -23.95 47.21 21.08
CA PRO A 108 -23.75 47.06 22.52
C PRO A 108 -24.52 45.86 23.06
N THR A 109 -23.84 45.18 23.98
CA THR A 109 -24.20 44.03 24.78
C THR A 109 -25.48 44.24 25.57
N GLU A 110 -26.48 43.35 25.42
CA GLU A 110 -27.43 43.05 26.49
C GLU A 110 -27.79 41.56 26.52
N GLU A 111 -27.46 40.97 27.67
CA GLU A 111 -28.18 39.99 28.48
C GLU A 111 -28.82 38.71 27.90
N LYS A 112 -28.39 37.60 28.52
CA LYS A 112 -29.18 36.47 29.05
C LYS A 112 -30.22 35.83 28.13
N THR A 113 -30.08 34.54 27.87
CA THR A 113 -31.03 33.52 28.39
C THR A 113 -30.56 32.10 28.14
N ASN A 114 -30.97 31.27 29.10
CA ASN A 114 -30.73 29.84 29.22
C ASN A 114 -31.56 29.01 28.22
N ASN A 115 -31.24 27.71 28.18
CA ASN A 115 -32.02 26.59 27.62
C ASN A 115 -31.93 26.34 26.12
N SER A 116 -31.40 25.17 25.74
CA SER A 116 -32.27 24.11 25.27
C SER A 116 -31.58 22.77 25.14
N SER A 117 -32.35 21.75 25.49
CA SER A 117 -32.08 20.32 25.57
C SER A 117 -31.29 19.73 24.41
N ASN A 118 -30.28 18.94 24.77
CA ASN A 118 -29.68 17.92 23.92
C ASN A 118 -30.73 16.86 23.57
N LYS A 119 -31.30 16.98 22.37
CA LYS A 119 -32.16 15.98 21.77
C LYS A 119 -31.28 14.87 21.19
N LEU A 120 -31.20 13.78 21.94
CA LEU A 120 -30.73 12.45 21.57
C LEU A 120 -31.34 12.03 20.22
N LEU A 121 -30.49 11.76 19.23
CA LEU A 121 -30.87 11.22 17.92
C LEU A 121 -30.39 9.77 17.83
N ASP A 122 -31.33 8.91 17.43
CA ASP A 122 -31.20 7.47 17.22
C ASP A 122 -30.30 7.13 16.02
N PRO A 123 -29.54 6.01 16.06
CA PRO A 123 -28.86 5.48 14.89
C PRO A 123 -29.81 4.61 14.04
N GLU A 124 -30.39 5.17 12.99
CA GLU A 124 -30.98 4.39 11.89
C GLU A 124 -29.88 3.91 10.93
N ASN A 125 -29.71 2.58 10.93
CA ASN A 125 -29.58 1.71 9.77
C ASN A 125 -28.79 2.22 8.55
N VAL A 126 -27.52 1.84 8.46
CA VAL A 126 -26.74 1.93 7.21
C VAL A 126 -26.71 0.55 6.57
N ASP A 127 -27.51 0.41 5.51
CA ASP A 127 -27.57 -0.77 4.65
C ASP A 127 -26.20 -1.11 4.06
N GLN A 128 -25.80 -2.37 4.26
CA GLN A 128 -24.68 -3.01 3.61
C GLN A 128 -25.09 -3.46 2.20
N GLN A 129 -24.87 -2.64 1.19
CA GLN A 129 -24.82 -3.11 -0.20
C GLN A 129 -23.76 -2.34 -0.99
N ASN A 130 -22.60 -2.97 -1.18
CA ASN A 130 -21.78 -2.83 -2.39
C ASN A 130 -20.66 -3.88 -2.37
N GLN A 131 -21.03 -5.15 -2.56
CA GLN A 131 -20.12 -6.14 -3.13
C GLN A 131 -20.20 -6.01 -4.65
N SER A 132 -19.36 -5.15 -5.22
CA SER A 132 -19.20 -5.06 -6.66
C SER A 132 -18.45 -6.29 -7.16
N ASN A 133 -19.21 -7.14 -7.89
CA ASN A 133 -18.77 -8.03 -8.96
C ASN A 133 -17.30 -7.87 -9.37
N ILE A 134 -16.46 -8.81 -8.94
CA ILE A 134 -15.21 -9.12 -9.63
C ILE A 134 -15.61 -10.04 -10.79
N GLU A 135 -16.10 -9.42 -11.87
CA GLU A 135 -16.31 -10.10 -13.13
C GLU A 135 -14.94 -10.52 -13.70
N SER A 136 -14.73 -11.83 -13.66
CA SER A 136 -13.58 -12.52 -14.22
C SER A 136 -13.57 -12.41 -15.74
N SER A 137 -13.15 -11.26 -16.26
CA SER A 137 -12.89 -11.03 -17.69
C SER A 137 -11.54 -11.66 -18.08
N ALA A 138 -11.46 -12.99 -18.06
CA ALA A 138 -10.23 -13.74 -18.33
C ALA A 138 -10.11 -14.27 -19.78
N ARG A 139 -10.94 -13.85 -20.73
CA ARG A 139 -10.96 -14.47 -22.07
C ARG A 139 -11.28 -13.50 -23.21
N SER A 140 -10.44 -12.49 -23.46
CA SER A 140 -10.42 -11.84 -24.80
C SER A 140 -9.21 -10.93 -25.12
N TYR A 141 -8.18 -10.84 -24.28
CA TYR A 141 -7.10 -9.83 -24.47
C TYR A 141 -5.87 -10.31 -25.24
N LEU A 142 -5.84 -11.56 -25.73
CA LEU A 142 -4.63 -12.14 -26.32
C LEU A 142 -4.51 -11.97 -27.84
N SER A 143 -5.49 -11.35 -28.52
CA SER A 143 -5.55 -11.35 -29.99
C SER A 143 -4.91 -10.13 -30.68
N ASP A 144 -4.65 -9.03 -29.97
CA ASP A 144 -4.14 -7.77 -30.56
C ASP A 144 -2.69 -7.43 -30.16
N LEU A 145 -1.99 -8.37 -29.55
CA LEU A 145 -0.64 -8.12 -29.05
C LEU A 145 0.35 -8.20 -30.22
N THR A 146 0.95 -7.06 -30.57
CA THR A 146 2.01 -7.01 -31.57
C THR A 146 3.26 -7.74 -31.08
N ASP A 147 4.06 -8.28 -32.00
CA ASP A 147 5.26 -9.06 -31.69
C ASP A 147 6.25 -8.26 -30.81
N GLU A 148 6.40 -6.96 -31.09
CA GLU A 148 7.24 -6.04 -30.31
C GLU A 148 6.72 -5.83 -28.87
N GLN A 149 5.40 -5.86 -28.67
CA GLN A 149 4.80 -5.82 -27.34
C GLN A 149 4.99 -7.15 -26.61
N LEU A 150 4.93 -8.26 -27.34
CA LEU A 150 5.16 -9.60 -26.79
C LEU A 150 6.60 -9.70 -26.27
N ASP A 151 7.58 -9.26 -27.07
CA ASP A 151 8.99 -9.22 -26.69
C ASP A 151 9.24 -8.33 -25.47
N ARG A 152 8.57 -7.17 -25.37
CA ARG A 152 8.67 -6.31 -24.17
C ARG A 152 8.09 -6.99 -22.94
N ILE A 153 6.96 -7.67 -23.07
CA ILE A 153 6.35 -8.42 -21.96
C ILE A 153 7.25 -9.57 -21.55
N ILE A 154 7.78 -10.35 -22.49
CA ILE A 154 8.73 -11.44 -22.24
C ILE A 154 9.98 -10.91 -21.55
N THR A 155 10.55 -9.80 -22.03
CA THR A 155 11.73 -9.16 -21.41
C THR A 155 11.43 -8.67 -19.99
N SER A 156 10.25 -8.08 -19.78
CA SER A 156 9.83 -7.63 -18.44
C SER A 156 9.61 -8.81 -17.48
N LEU A 157 9.00 -9.90 -17.95
CA LEU A 157 8.83 -11.14 -17.20
C LEU A 157 10.18 -11.79 -16.90
N HIS A 158 11.13 -11.72 -17.83
CA HIS A 158 12.47 -12.27 -17.65
C HIS A 158 13.25 -11.51 -16.57
N ASN A 159 13.18 -10.18 -16.58
CA ASN A 159 13.75 -9.34 -15.53
C ASN A 159 13.05 -9.55 -14.19
N LEU A 160 11.73 -9.76 -14.21
CA LEU A 160 11.00 -10.04 -12.99
C LEU A 160 11.30 -11.44 -12.47
N TYR A 161 11.41 -12.47 -13.30
CA TYR A 161 11.53 -13.88 -12.90
C TYR A 161 12.74 -14.57 -13.57
N PRO A 162 13.98 -14.21 -13.19
CA PRO A 162 15.19 -14.74 -13.84
C PRO A 162 15.33 -16.26 -13.72
N GLN A 163 14.67 -16.90 -12.75
CA GLN A 163 14.70 -18.36 -12.57
C GLN A 163 13.52 -19.11 -13.19
N ALA A 164 12.42 -18.43 -13.53
CA ALA A 164 11.23 -19.09 -14.05
C ALA A 164 11.49 -19.74 -15.42
N GLY A 165 12.35 -19.13 -16.25
CA GLY A 165 12.76 -19.70 -17.54
C GLY A 165 13.55 -21.01 -17.40
N VAL A 166 14.45 -21.08 -16.42
CA VAL A 166 15.27 -22.28 -16.16
C VAL A 166 14.39 -23.44 -15.66
N GLN A 167 13.46 -23.16 -14.75
CA GLN A 167 12.55 -24.19 -14.21
C GLN A 167 11.49 -24.64 -15.22
N MET A 168 11.02 -23.76 -16.10
CA MET A 168 10.11 -24.14 -17.19
C MET A 168 10.79 -25.06 -18.21
N LEU A 169 12.05 -24.76 -18.55
CA LEU A 169 12.84 -25.60 -19.43
C LEU A 169 13.08 -26.98 -18.81
N ASP A 170 13.47 -27.03 -17.53
CA ASP A 170 13.69 -28.29 -16.80
C ASP A 170 12.41 -29.18 -16.78
N GLY A 171 11.24 -28.57 -16.55
CA GLY A 171 9.96 -29.26 -16.63
C GLY A 171 9.60 -29.77 -18.03
N SER A 172 10.06 -29.08 -19.09
CA SER A 172 9.83 -29.49 -20.48
C SER A 172 10.76 -30.64 -20.92
N TYR A 173 12.00 -30.66 -20.41
CA TYR A 173 12.99 -31.70 -20.73
C TYR A 173 12.76 -33.01 -19.97
N GLY A 174 12.23 -32.95 -18.73
CA GLY A 174 11.82 -34.13 -17.99
C GLY A 174 10.75 -34.98 -18.70
N VAL A 175 9.97 -34.39 -19.62
CA VAL A 175 8.97 -35.12 -20.44
C VAL A 175 9.62 -35.86 -21.62
N LEU A 176 10.80 -35.43 -22.06
CA LEU A 176 11.52 -36.05 -23.18
C LEU A 176 12.54 -37.10 -22.71
N ASP A 177 12.71 -37.29 -21.39
CA ASP A 177 13.72 -38.17 -20.78
C ASP A 177 15.16 -37.84 -21.25
N ILE A 178 15.38 -36.58 -21.63
CA ILE A 178 16.69 -36.07 -22.04
C ILE A 178 17.31 -35.43 -20.79
N SER A 179 18.14 -36.20 -20.08
CA SER A 179 18.93 -35.69 -18.96
C SER A 179 20.04 -34.77 -19.48
N PHE A 180 19.89 -33.47 -19.27
CA PHE A 180 20.97 -32.51 -19.50
C PHE A 180 21.72 -32.25 -18.19
N PRO A 181 23.07 -32.31 -18.18
CA PRO A 181 23.84 -32.00 -16.99
C PRO A 181 23.80 -30.49 -16.72
N MET A 182 23.01 -30.08 -15.72
CA MET A 182 22.81 -28.68 -15.27
C MET A 182 24.11 -27.87 -15.08
N HIS A 183 25.25 -28.53 -14.81
CA HIS A 183 26.52 -27.86 -14.61
C HIS A 183 27.09 -27.18 -15.87
N GLU A 184 26.77 -27.66 -17.08
CA GLU A 184 27.21 -27.01 -18.33
C GLU A 184 26.35 -25.79 -18.68
N PHE A 185 25.05 -25.83 -18.34
CA PHE A 185 24.11 -24.77 -18.66
C PHE A 185 24.33 -23.50 -17.82
N MET A 186 24.71 -23.68 -16.54
CA MET A 186 25.06 -22.54 -15.67
C MET A 186 26.29 -21.76 -16.14
N MET A 187 27.23 -22.40 -16.86
CA MET A 187 28.40 -21.70 -17.41
C MET A 187 28.06 -20.79 -18.59
N PHE A 188 26.99 -21.08 -19.32
CA PHE A 188 26.58 -20.28 -20.48
C PHE A 188 25.82 -19.00 -20.10
N TRP A 189 25.35 -18.92 -18.86
CA TRP A 189 24.47 -17.86 -18.36
C TRP A 189 25.18 -16.78 -17.50
N ILE A 190 26.49 -16.90 -17.27
CA ILE A 190 27.31 -15.95 -16.48
C ILE A 190 28.20 -15.08 -17.40
N LYS A 191 27.78 -14.84 -18.64
CA LYS A 191 28.40 -13.88 -19.56
C LYS A 191 27.41 -12.78 -19.92
#